data_AF-K7N7D7-F1
#
_entry.id   AF-K7N7D7-F1
#
_cell.length_a   1.000
_cell.length_b   1.000
_cell.length_c   1.000
_cell.angle_alpha   90.00
_cell.angle_beta   90.00
_cell.angle_gamma   90.00
#
_symmetry.space_group_name_H-M   'P 1'
#
loop_
_entity.id
_entity.type
_entity.pdbx_description
1 polymer ?
#
loop_
_entity_poly.entity_id
_entity_poly.type
_entity_poly.pdbx_seq_one_letter_code
_entity_poly.pdbx_strand_id
1 'polypeptide(L)'
;ARRHTSSTAPDLSKKEFKKEKERLTTELHLLIQLRNEQRDHLIDFKESSNYNRTKPTQKKNPFYEQLRSTKDQVLSSVYKLEMGIIEAQENIQELNKWIDYFTNLHSQLLMEKNLKMSITQNQKNKEVQIDWALIEKYLVALNLNGQTGADQQP
;
A
#
# COMPACT_ATOMS: atom_id res chain seq x y z
N ALA A 1 -68.00 -25.80 -54.51
CA ALA A 1 -69.06 -26.72 -54.05
C ALA A 1 -68.79 -27.12 -52.60
N ARG A 2 -69.66 -26.72 -51.66
CA ARG A 2 -69.50 -26.88 -50.21
C ARG A 2 -69.97 -28.30 -49.82
N ARG A 3 -69.07 -29.21 -49.46
CA ARG A 3 -69.45 -30.54 -48.94
C ARG A 3 -69.98 -30.36 -47.52
N HIS A 4 -71.31 -30.48 -47.37
CA HIS A 4 -71.94 -30.72 -46.08
C HIS A 4 -71.66 -32.16 -45.68
N THR A 5 -70.63 -32.38 -44.87
CA THR A 5 -70.50 -33.62 -44.12
C THR A 5 -71.35 -33.49 -42.86
N SER A 6 -72.61 -33.89 -42.98
CA SER A 6 -73.45 -34.17 -41.82
C SER A 6 -72.81 -35.32 -41.04
N SER A 7 -72.31 -35.01 -39.85
CA SER A 7 -71.79 -35.99 -38.90
C SER A 7 -72.98 -36.76 -38.32
N THR A 8 -73.20 -37.97 -38.81
CA THR A 8 -74.13 -38.93 -38.19
C THR A 8 -73.46 -39.46 -36.94
N ALA A 9 -73.69 -38.80 -35.80
CA ALA A 9 -73.34 -39.36 -34.51
C ALA A 9 -74.20 -40.63 -34.30
N PRO A 10 -73.59 -41.80 -34.01
CA PRO A 10 -74.36 -43.00 -33.74
C PRO A 10 -75.19 -42.81 -32.47
N ASP A 11 -76.48 -43.15 -32.54
CA ASP A 11 -77.38 -43.25 -31.39
C ASP A 11 -76.92 -44.40 -30.49
N LEU A 12 -75.92 -44.11 -29.66
CA LEU A 12 -75.44 -45.02 -28.62
C LEU A 12 -76.56 -45.22 -27.61
N SER A 13 -76.80 -46.48 -27.21
CA SER A 13 -77.76 -46.75 -26.15
C SER A 13 -77.32 -46.04 -24.85
N LYS A 14 -78.29 -45.56 -24.06
CA LYS A 14 -78.01 -44.89 -22.75
C LYS A 14 -77.06 -45.70 -21.86
N LYS A 15 -77.06 -47.03 -21.98
CA LYS A 15 -76.18 -47.95 -21.27
C LYS A 15 -74.74 -47.93 -21.80
N GLU A 16 -74.55 -47.94 -23.11
CA GLU A 16 -73.23 -47.80 -23.73
C GLU A 16 -72.62 -46.43 -23.45
N PHE A 17 -73.41 -45.36 -23.55
CA PHE A 17 -72.96 -44.01 -23.19
C PHE A 17 -72.47 -43.94 -21.74
N LYS A 18 -73.21 -44.56 -20.79
CA LYS A 18 -72.78 -44.63 -19.39
C LYS A 18 -71.47 -45.40 -19.21
N LYS A 19 -71.34 -46.56 -19.86
CA LYS A 19 -70.13 -47.39 -19.81
C LYS A 19 -68.91 -46.65 -20.39
N GLU A 20 -69.08 -45.98 -21.52
CA GLU A 20 -68.01 -45.21 -22.16
C GLU A 20 -67.61 -43.99 -21.32
N LYS A 21 -68.59 -43.32 -20.69
CA LYS A 21 -68.31 -42.24 -19.73
C LYS A 21 -67.47 -42.73 -18.55
N GLU A 22 -67.79 -43.90 -17.98
CA GLU A 22 -67.00 -44.50 -16.89
C GLU A 22 -65.59 -44.89 -17.34
N ARG A 23 -65.45 -45.46 -18.55
CA ARG A 23 -64.15 -45.79 -19.17
C ARG A 23 -63.28 -44.53 -19.33
N LEU A 24 -63.82 -43.49 -19.96
CA LEU A 24 -63.11 -42.23 -20.18
C LEU A 24 -62.77 -41.50 -18.88
N THR A 25 -63.64 -41.55 -17.87
CA THR A 25 -63.37 -40.96 -16.56
C THR A 25 -62.19 -41.66 -15.87
N THR A 26 -62.11 -42.99 -15.98
CA THR A 26 -61.01 -43.79 -15.44
C THR A 26 -59.70 -43.49 -16.17
N GLU A 27 -59.74 -43.44 -17.50
CA GLU A 27 -58.58 -43.11 -18.34
C GLU A 27 -58.05 -41.69 -18.05
N LEU A 28 -58.95 -40.72 -17.92
CA LEU A 28 -58.60 -39.35 -17.54
C LEU A 28 -57.93 -39.30 -16.16
N HIS A 29 -58.43 -40.06 -15.18
CA HIS A 29 -57.85 -40.10 -13.84
C HIS A 29 -56.41 -40.65 -13.86
N LEU A 30 -56.17 -41.73 -14.61
CA LEU A 30 -54.84 -42.32 -14.77
C LEU A 30 -53.87 -41.35 -15.48
N LEU A 31 -54.31 -40.66 -16.53
CA LEU A 31 -53.50 -39.66 -17.23
C LEU A 31 -53.13 -38.47 -16.32
N ILE A 32 -54.04 -38.05 -15.44
CA ILE A 32 -53.76 -37.00 -14.46
C ILE A 32 -52.68 -37.45 -13.46
N GLN A 33 -52.76 -38.68 -12.96
CA GLN A 33 -51.76 -39.24 -12.05
C GLN A 33 -50.38 -39.27 -12.73
N LEU A 34 -50.29 -39.86 -13.92
CA LEU A 34 -49.03 -39.95 -14.68
C LEU A 34 -48.44 -38.55 -14.98
N ARG A 35 -49.27 -37.59 -15.36
CA ARG A 35 -48.83 -36.20 -15.58
C ARG A 35 -48.24 -35.60 -14.31
N ASN A 36 -48.89 -35.82 -13.16
CA ASN A 36 -48.43 -35.28 -11.89
C ASN A 36 -47.10 -35.91 -11.47
N GLU A 37 -46.93 -37.23 -11.60
CA GLU A 37 -45.65 -37.92 -11.36
C GLU A 37 -44.52 -37.35 -12.23
N GLN A 38 -44.78 -37.17 -13.53
CA GLN A 38 -43.81 -36.57 -14.45
C GLN A 38 -43.45 -35.13 -14.06
N ARG A 39 -44.44 -34.35 -13.60
CA ARG A 39 -44.22 -32.98 -13.14
C ARG A 39 -43.34 -32.95 -11.89
N ASP A 40 -43.61 -33.84 -10.93
CA ASP A 40 -42.87 -33.90 -9.68
C ASP A 40 -41.42 -34.35 -9.94
N HIS A 41 -41.20 -35.33 -10.83
CA HIS A 41 -39.84 -35.67 -11.32
C HIS A 41 -39.12 -34.50 -12.00
N LEU A 42 -39.82 -33.67 -12.77
CA LEU A 42 -39.23 -32.51 -13.42
C LEU A 42 -38.86 -31.41 -12.40
N ILE A 43 -39.67 -31.25 -11.35
CA ILE A 43 -39.39 -30.33 -10.23
C ILE A 43 -38.16 -30.82 -9.47
N ASP A 44 -38.11 -32.10 -9.09
CA ASP A 44 -36.96 -32.71 -8.41
C ASP A 44 -35.67 -32.55 -9.22
N PHE A 45 -35.76 -32.78 -10.54
CA PHE A 45 -34.62 -32.58 -11.44
C PHE A 45 -34.20 -31.11 -11.50
N LYS A 46 -35.15 -30.16 -11.53
CA LYS A 46 -34.86 -28.72 -11.56
C LYS A 46 -34.26 -28.22 -10.24
N GLU A 47 -34.80 -28.65 -9.10
CA GLU A 47 -34.28 -28.29 -7.78
C GLU A 47 -32.90 -28.91 -7.55
N SER A 48 -32.73 -30.19 -7.89
CA SER A 48 -31.43 -30.87 -7.84
C SER A 48 -30.42 -30.26 -8.81
N SER A 49 -30.84 -29.87 -10.02
CA SER A 49 -29.95 -29.23 -10.99
C SER A 49 -29.62 -27.79 -10.63
N ASN A 50 -30.50 -27.06 -9.95
CA ASN A 50 -30.18 -25.73 -9.40
C ASN A 50 -29.19 -25.82 -8.24
N TYR A 51 -29.30 -26.83 -7.37
CA TYR A 51 -28.25 -27.14 -6.38
C TYR A 51 -26.93 -27.59 -7.03
N ASN A 52 -26.96 -28.19 -8.23
CA ASN A 52 -25.76 -28.49 -9.00
C ASN A 52 -25.31 -27.33 -9.92
N ARG A 53 -26.11 -26.26 -10.01
CA ARG A 53 -25.75 -25.00 -10.68
C ARG A 53 -25.00 -24.06 -9.75
N THR A 54 -24.92 -24.39 -8.46
CA THR A 54 -23.68 -24.21 -7.70
C THR A 54 -22.61 -25.00 -8.45
N LYS A 55 -22.04 -24.32 -9.47
CA LYS A 55 -21.13 -24.78 -10.51
C LYS A 55 -20.64 -26.19 -10.22
N PRO A 56 -20.97 -27.23 -11.03
CA PRO A 56 -20.50 -28.59 -10.78
C PRO A 56 -19.04 -28.44 -10.51
N THR A 57 -18.62 -28.64 -9.25
CA THR A 57 -17.36 -28.12 -8.71
C THR A 57 -16.32 -28.53 -9.71
N GLN A 58 -15.96 -27.61 -10.61
CA GLN A 58 -15.15 -27.94 -11.76
C GLN A 58 -13.89 -28.29 -11.06
N LYS A 59 -13.59 -29.60 -10.95
CA LYS A 59 -12.50 -30.14 -10.13
C LYS A 59 -11.36 -29.21 -10.45
N LYS A 60 -11.07 -28.29 -9.50
CA LYS A 60 -10.32 -27.11 -9.91
C LYS A 60 -9.01 -27.69 -10.36
N ASN A 61 -8.64 -27.40 -11.60
CA ASN A 61 -7.48 -28.02 -12.20
C ASN A 61 -6.34 -27.90 -11.16
N PRO A 62 -5.73 -29.00 -10.68
CA PRO A 62 -4.71 -28.92 -9.64
C PRO A 62 -3.59 -27.94 -10.02
N PHE A 63 -3.29 -27.82 -11.32
CA PHE A 63 -2.36 -26.81 -11.84
C PHE A 63 -2.85 -25.37 -11.62
N TYR A 64 -4.17 -25.12 -11.71
CA TYR A 64 -4.75 -23.80 -11.44
C TYR A 64 -4.69 -23.45 -9.95
N GLU A 65 -4.99 -24.39 -9.04
CA GLU A 65 -4.90 -24.11 -7.60
C GLU A 65 -3.45 -23.91 -7.15
N GLN A 66 -2.50 -24.67 -7.72
CA GLN A 66 -1.08 -24.44 -7.49
C GLN A 66 -0.67 -23.05 -7.98
N LEU A 67 -1.05 -22.66 -9.20
CA LEU A 67 -0.75 -21.34 -9.74
C LEU A 67 -1.35 -20.21 -8.90
N ARG A 68 -2.60 -20.39 -8.43
CA ARG A 68 -3.29 -19.43 -7.56
C ARG A 68 -2.56 -19.29 -6.21
N SER A 69 -2.20 -20.39 -5.58
CA SER A 69 -1.43 -20.40 -4.33
C SER A 69 -0.08 -19.70 -4.49
N THR A 70 0.67 -20.04 -5.56
CA THR A 70 1.94 -19.37 -5.88
C THR A 70 1.75 -17.88 -6.09
N LYS A 71 0.71 -17.45 -6.82
CA LYS A 71 0.41 -16.03 -7.03
C LYS A 71 0.18 -15.31 -5.70
N ASP A 72 -0.60 -15.90 -4.80
CA ASP A 72 -0.92 -15.31 -3.50
C ASP A 72 0.33 -15.24 -2.60
N GLN A 73 1.21 -16.25 -2.66
CA GLN A 73 2.53 -16.22 -1.97
C GLN A 73 3.46 -15.14 -2.50
N VAL A 74 3.58 -15.01 -3.82
CA VAL A 74 4.39 -13.97 -4.47
C VAL A 74 3.86 -12.59 -4.10
N LEU A 75 2.54 -12.39 -4.16
CA LEU A 75 1.92 -11.11 -3.81
C LEU A 75 2.18 -10.73 -2.34
N SER A 76 2.04 -11.67 -1.41
CA SER A 76 2.37 -11.46 0.01
C SER A 76 3.85 -11.09 0.20
N SER A 77 4.74 -11.74 -0.54
CA SER A 77 6.18 -11.46 -0.48
C SER A 77 6.51 -10.07 -1.04
N VAL A 78 5.91 -9.66 -2.15
CA VAL A 78 6.05 -8.32 -2.73
C VAL A 78 5.57 -7.26 -1.73
N TYR A 79 4.40 -7.45 -1.13
CA TYR A 79 3.88 -6.53 -0.13
C TYR A 79 4.83 -6.37 1.07
N LYS A 80 5.39 -7.47 1.57
CA LYS A 80 6.39 -7.43 2.65
C LYS A 80 7.65 -6.65 2.26
N LEU A 81 8.11 -6.81 1.01
CA LEU A 81 9.26 -6.07 0.49
C LEU A 81 8.94 -4.58 0.34
N GLU A 82 7.76 -4.22 -0.16
CA GLU A 82 7.30 -2.83 -0.27
C GLU A 82 7.28 -2.15 1.10
N MET A 83 6.73 -2.81 2.13
CA MET A 83 6.76 -2.30 3.49
C MET A 83 8.18 -2.10 4.03
N GLY A 84 9.08 -3.06 3.78
CA GLY A 84 10.50 -2.94 4.18
C GLY A 84 11.24 -1.81 3.45
N ILE A 85 10.87 -1.52 2.19
CA ILE A 85 11.42 -0.38 1.44
C ILE A 85 10.98 0.94 2.06
N ILE A 86 9.71 1.07 2.45
CA ILE A 86 9.19 2.29 3.11
C ILE A 86 9.93 2.53 4.44
N GLU A 87 10.06 1.51 5.29
CA GLU A 87 10.79 1.60 6.56
C GLU A 87 12.26 1.99 6.35
N ALA A 88 12.92 1.40 5.35
CA ALA A 88 14.31 1.74 5.01
C ALA A 88 14.44 3.19 4.54
N GLN A 89 13.48 3.69 3.77
CA GLN A 89 13.46 5.09 3.31
C GLN A 89 13.29 6.07 4.48
N GLU A 90 12.41 5.76 5.44
CA GLU A 90 12.23 6.57 6.66
C GLU A 90 13.53 6.62 7.49
N ASN A 91 14.16 5.47 7.71
CA ASN A 91 15.44 5.40 8.42
C ASN A 91 16.55 6.21 7.73
N ILE A 92 16.63 6.15 6.40
CA ILE A 92 17.59 6.96 5.62
C ILE A 92 17.31 8.46 5.80
N GLN A 93 16.05 8.88 5.79
CA GLN A 93 15.69 10.28 6.02
C GLN A 93 16.09 10.75 7.43
N GLU A 94 15.90 9.92 8.45
CA GLU A 94 16.34 10.24 9.81
C GLU A 94 17.87 10.34 9.91
N LEU A 95 18.60 9.40 9.31
CA LEU A 95 20.06 9.44 9.26
C LEU A 95 20.58 10.71 8.57
N ASN A 96 19.96 11.15 7.49
CA ASN A 96 20.32 12.39 6.82
C ASN A 96 20.13 13.61 7.74
N LYS A 97 19.04 13.67 8.51
CA LYS A 97 18.84 14.75 9.52
C LYS A 97 19.96 14.76 10.56
N TRP A 98 20.41 13.59 11.00
CA TRP A 98 21.53 13.48 11.93
C TRP A 98 22.85 13.92 11.31
N ILE A 99 23.13 13.53 10.06
CA ILE A 99 24.31 13.96 9.31
C ILE A 99 24.35 15.49 9.20
N ASP A 100 23.22 16.11 8.86
CA ASP A 100 23.11 17.56 8.76
C ASP A 100 23.36 18.24 10.11
N TYR A 101 22.75 17.70 11.18
CA TYR A 101 22.96 18.18 12.54
C TYR A 101 24.44 18.13 12.95
N PHE A 102 25.11 17.00 12.75
CA PHE A 102 26.52 16.85 13.12
C PHE A 102 27.45 17.69 12.24
N THR A 103 27.15 17.84 10.95
CA THR A 103 27.89 18.72 10.04
C THR A 103 27.82 20.18 10.49
N ASN A 104 26.62 20.63 10.88
CA ASN A 104 26.42 21.98 11.40
C ASN A 104 27.17 22.18 12.73
N LEU A 105 27.08 21.22 13.65
CA LEU A 105 27.79 21.27 14.93
C LEU A 105 29.32 21.32 14.72
N HIS A 106 29.84 20.51 13.80
CA HIS A 106 31.26 20.52 13.46
C HIS A 106 31.71 21.88 12.92
N SER A 107 30.91 22.49 12.04
CA SER A 107 31.17 23.81 11.49
C SER A 107 31.19 24.90 12.57
N GLN A 108 30.23 24.85 13.51
CA GLN A 108 30.19 25.76 14.66
C GLN A 108 31.44 25.62 15.53
N LEU A 109 31.83 24.39 15.88
CA LEU A 109 33.01 24.13 16.68
C LEU A 109 34.30 24.64 16.00
N LEU A 110 34.41 24.48 14.68
CA LEU A 110 35.54 25.00 13.92
C LEU A 110 35.59 26.54 13.96
N MET A 111 34.45 27.21 13.81
CA MET A 111 34.37 28.67 13.93
C MET A 111 34.76 29.14 15.34
N GLU A 112 34.26 28.49 16.39
CA GLU A 112 34.60 28.83 17.78
C GLU A 112 36.10 28.67 18.05
N LYS A 113 36.71 27.59 17.56
CA LYS A 113 38.15 27.37 17.68
C LYS A 113 38.96 28.47 16.98
N ASN A 114 38.58 28.83 15.75
CA ASN A 114 39.24 29.88 14.99
C ASN A 114 39.10 31.25 15.65
N LEU A 115 37.90 31.56 16.17
CA LEU A 115 37.65 32.81 16.91
C LEU A 115 38.52 32.88 18.18
N LYS A 116 38.56 31.81 18.97
CA LYS A 116 39.40 31.74 20.19
C LYS A 116 40.87 31.92 19.86
N MET A 117 41.36 31.32 18.78
CA MET A 117 42.74 31.47 18.32
C MET A 117 43.03 32.92 17.89
N SER A 118 42.13 33.55 17.14
CA SER A 118 42.24 34.95 16.73
C SER A 118 42.27 35.90 17.94
N ILE A 119 41.39 35.69 18.92
CA ILE A 119 41.37 36.47 20.17
C ILE A 119 42.70 36.33 20.92
N THR A 120 43.19 35.10 21.07
CA THR A 120 44.46 34.82 21.76
C THR A 120 45.63 35.49 21.04
N GLN A 121 45.67 35.44 19.71
CA GLN A 121 46.72 36.10 18.92
C GLN A 121 46.64 37.62 19.05
N ASN A 122 45.44 38.20 19.00
CA ASN A 122 45.24 39.64 19.18
C ASN A 122 45.68 40.12 20.57
N GLN A 123 45.46 39.32 21.62
CA GLN A 123 45.95 39.63 22.97
C GLN A 123 47.49 39.65 23.01
N LYS A 124 48.14 38.61 22.48
CA LYS A 124 49.61 38.56 22.39
C LYS A 124 50.19 39.74 21.58
N ASN A 125 49.57 40.08 20.46
CA ASN A 125 50.00 41.21 19.64
C ASN A 125 49.90 42.54 20.41
N LYS A 126 48.84 42.73 21.21
CA LYS A 126 48.68 43.92 22.05
C LYS A 126 49.73 44.01 23.15
N GLU A 127 50.05 42.90 23.80
CA GLU A 127 51.11 42.82 24.83
C GLU A 127 52.46 43.22 24.23
N VAL A 128 52.83 42.62 23.09
CA VAL A 128 54.05 42.98 22.36
C VAL A 128 54.06 44.46 21.95
N GLN A 129 52.93 45.02 21.53
CA GLN A 129 52.83 46.44 21.18
C GLN A 129 53.06 47.36 22.39
N ILE A 130 52.53 46.99 23.57
CA ILE A 130 52.74 47.73 24.81
C ILE A 130 54.22 47.69 25.21
N ASP A 131 54.84 46.51 25.16
CA ASP A 131 56.25 46.33 25.48
C ASP A 131 57.14 47.17 24.55
N TRP A 132 56.85 47.17 23.24
CA TRP A 132 57.56 48.01 22.28
C TRP A 132 57.41 49.50 22.59
N ALA A 133 56.19 49.98 22.86
CA ALA A 133 55.96 51.39 23.21
C ALA A 133 56.70 51.81 24.49
N LEU A 134 56.82 50.88 25.46
CA LEU A 134 57.57 51.11 26.69
C LEU A 134 59.07 51.21 26.42
N ILE A 135 59.63 50.32 25.59
CA ILE A 135 61.04 50.36 25.18
C ILE A 135 61.35 51.68 24.44
N GLU A 136 60.51 52.08 23.49
CA GLU A 136 60.66 53.35 22.78
C GLU A 136 60.68 54.54 23.73
N LYS A 137 59.76 54.58 24.71
CA LYS A 137 59.73 55.62 25.74
C LYS A 137 61.05 55.69 26.52
N TYR A 138 61.61 54.55 26.92
CA TYR A 138 62.88 54.51 27.64
C TYR A 138 64.05 54.97 26.75
N LEU A 139 64.09 54.56 25.48
CA LEU A 139 65.13 55.00 24.54
C LEU A 139 65.09 56.51 24.31
N VAL A 140 63.89 57.09 24.14
CA VAL A 140 63.74 58.55 24.02
C VAL A 140 64.21 59.27 25.29
N ALA A 141 63.84 58.77 26.47
CA ALA A 141 64.27 59.36 27.74
C ALA A 141 65.80 59.32 27.93
N LEU A 142 66.44 58.21 27.55
CA LEU A 142 67.90 58.08 27.60
C LEU A 142 68.60 59.05 26.64
N ASN A 143 68.07 59.24 25.43
CA ASN A 143 68.62 60.17 24.44
C ASN A 143 68.53 61.63 24.92
N LEU A 144 67.45 62.03 25.60
CA LEU A 144 67.29 63.38 26.17
C LEU A 144 68.27 63.65 27.32
N ASN A 145 68.50 62.65 28.18
CA ASN A 145 69.45 62.76 29.28
C ASN A 145 70.89 62.93 28.78
N GLY A 146 71.23 62.30 27.64
CA GLY A 146 72.55 62.45 27.00
C GLY A 146 72.80 63.85 26.43
N GLN A 147 71.78 64.51 25.87
CA GLN A 147 71.94 65.87 25.32
C GLN A 147 72.06 66.94 26.41
N THR A 148 71.36 66.78 27.53
CA THR A 148 71.40 67.78 28.61
C THR A 148 72.78 67.89 29.27
N GLY A 149 73.61 66.84 29.17
CA GLY A 149 74.99 66.85 29.68
C GLY A 149 76.02 67.48 28.74
N ALA A 150 75.70 67.70 27.46
CA ALA A 150 76.64 68.24 26.48
C ALA A 150 76.66 69.78 26.41
N ASP A 151 75.62 70.45 26.91
CA ASP A 151 75.53 71.92 26.91
C ASP A 151 76.16 72.57 28.15
N GLN A 152 76.92 71.82 28.94
CA GLN A 152 77.72 72.33 30.05
C GLN A 152 79.21 72.04 29.83
N GLN A 153 79.81 72.70 28.84
CA GLN A 153 81.24 72.95 28.89
C GLN A 153 81.52 74.39 28.42
N PRO A 154 82.11 75.25 29.27
CA PRO A 154 82.43 76.64 28.94
C PRO A 154 83.56 76.76 27.91
#